data_AF-Q21UL0-F1
#
_entry.id   AF-Q21UL0-F1
#
_cell.length_a   1.000
_cell.length_b   1.000
_cell.length_c   1.000
_cell.angle_alpha   90.00
_cell.angle_beta   90.00
_cell.angle_gamma   90.00
#
_symmetry.space_group_name_H-M   'P 1'
#
loop_
_entity.id
_entity.type
_entity.pdbx_description
1 polymer ?
#
loop_
_entity_poly.entity_id
_entity_poly.type
_entity_poly.pdbx_seq_one_letter_code
_entity_poly.pdbx_strand_id
1 'polypeptide(L)'
;MLAFLSVISILTQGKHSMVDKFVYTETDDDGQKKRAQNVFNCFLDDAYDIPVDEGMSVAQYMLKVHEVEQKVIRDNLDHESIFHFMNLILKHGTSVTASIKAGKRHSASRANKAKVFYWCDDNMHLHDSMDDAAWDIAETFVPEKFRAVRDWMTEWKKLRSASTP
;
A
#
# COMPACT_ATOMS: atom_id res chain seq x y z
N MET A 1 -3.29 8.50 -5.00
CA MET A 1 -2.01 8.59 -5.74
C MET A 1 -1.75 10.00 -6.29
N LEU A 2 -2.79 10.81 -6.53
CA LEU A 2 -2.70 12.17 -7.08
C LEU A 2 -2.18 13.22 -6.07
N ALA A 3 -2.54 13.13 -4.78
CA ALA A 3 -2.01 14.01 -3.72
C ALA A 3 -0.48 13.95 -3.58
N PHE A 4 0.15 12.81 -3.90
CA PHE A 4 1.60 12.64 -3.86
C PHE A 4 2.33 13.41 -4.97
N LEU A 5 1.69 13.57 -6.14
CA LEU A 5 2.27 14.31 -7.27
C LEU A 5 2.12 15.84 -7.07
N SER A 6 1.03 16.26 -6.41
CA SER A 6 0.76 17.64 -6.00
C SER A 6 1.88 18.20 -5.10
N VAL A 7 2.28 17.43 -4.07
CA VAL A 7 3.33 17.83 -3.11
C VAL A 7 4.73 17.90 -3.75
N ILE A 8 5.06 16.99 -4.67
CA ILE A 8 6.36 17.00 -5.38
C ILE A 8 6.49 18.22 -6.31
N SER A 9 5.39 18.67 -6.92
CA SER A 9 5.37 19.84 -7.80
C SER A 9 5.60 21.16 -7.05
N ILE A 10 5.16 21.26 -5.79
CA ILE A 10 5.40 22.43 -4.93
C ILE A 10 6.89 22.52 -4.54
N LEU A 11 7.52 21.39 -4.24
CA LEU A 11 8.93 21.32 -3.84
C LEU A 11 9.91 21.63 -4.99
N THR A 12 9.48 21.48 -6.24
CA THR A 12 10.33 21.73 -7.42
C THR A 12 10.30 23.18 -7.90
N GLN A 13 9.32 23.99 -7.46
CA GLN A 13 9.24 25.42 -7.82
C GLN A 13 10.01 26.33 -6.85
N GLY A 14 10.43 25.83 -5.69
CA GLY A 14 11.25 26.56 -4.70
C GLY A 14 12.76 26.36 -4.88
N LYS A 15 13.34 26.68 -6.04
CA LYS A 15 14.80 26.87 -6.14
C LYS A 15 15.13 28.31 -5.81
N HIS A 16 15.57 28.59 -4.59
CA HIS A 16 16.66 29.54 -4.29
C HIS A 16 17.18 29.30 -2.86
N SER A 17 18.50 29.44 -2.72
CA SER A 17 19.35 29.09 -1.59
C SER A 17 18.90 29.56 -0.20
N MET A 18 18.99 28.68 0.81
CA MET A 18 19.66 29.00 2.08
C MET A 18 19.89 27.71 2.87
N VAL A 19 21.14 27.23 2.82
CA VAL A 19 21.68 26.34 3.84
C VAL A 19 22.15 27.28 4.95
N ASP A 20 21.31 27.50 5.97
CA ASP A 20 21.83 27.98 7.24
C ASP A 20 20.96 27.52 8.41
N LYS A 21 21.67 27.19 9.49
CA LYS A 21 21.27 26.52 10.72
C LYS A 21 19.95 27.06 11.31
N PHE A 22 18.88 26.26 11.30
CA PHE A 22 17.75 26.48 12.19
C PHE A 22 18.08 25.87 13.56
N VAL A 23 18.29 26.76 14.51
CA VAL A 23 18.33 26.47 15.95
C VAL A 23 16.93 25.97 16.34
N TYR A 24 16.85 24.75 16.89
CA TYR A 24 15.62 24.24 17.52
C TYR A 24 15.30 25.13 18.72
N THR A 25 14.33 26.03 18.57
CA THR A 25 13.66 26.67 19.71
C THR A 25 12.48 25.79 20.11
N GLU A 26 12.34 25.47 21.39
CA GLU A 26 11.22 24.71 21.94
C GLU A 26 9.89 25.43 21.68
N THR A 27 9.29 25.13 20.55
CA THR A 27 7.88 25.37 20.26
C THR A 27 7.07 24.17 20.74
N ASP A 28 5.77 24.36 20.99
CA ASP A 28 4.79 23.33 21.33
C ASP A 28 4.69 22.24 20.23
N ASP A 29 5.64 21.29 20.28
CA ASP A 29 5.85 20.17 19.36
C ASP A 29 4.58 19.29 19.24
N ASP A 30 3.82 19.17 20.32
CA ASP A 30 2.54 18.43 20.31
C ASP A 30 1.45 19.19 19.54
N GLY A 31 1.38 20.51 19.67
CA GLY A 31 0.50 21.36 18.87
C GLY A 31 0.79 21.26 17.36
N GLN A 32 2.07 21.28 16.97
CA GLN A 32 2.51 21.16 15.58
C GLN A 32 2.21 19.78 14.99
N LYS A 33 2.51 18.71 15.74
CA LYS A 33 2.14 17.34 15.34
C LYS A 33 0.64 17.20 15.15
N LYS A 34 -0.16 17.78 16.04
CA LYS A 34 -1.62 17.71 15.96
C LYS A 34 -2.16 18.45 14.73
N ARG A 35 -1.64 19.65 14.41
CA ARG A 35 -1.97 20.37 13.18
C ARG A 35 -1.65 19.55 11.93
N ALA A 36 -0.44 19.00 11.87
CA ALA A 36 0.00 18.12 10.80
C ALA A 36 -0.91 16.88 10.64
N GLN A 37 -1.27 16.24 11.76
CA GLN A 37 -2.14 15.07 11.75
C GLN A 37 -3.55 15.39 11.27
N ASN A 38 -4.11 16.53 11.68
CA ASN A 38 -5.45 16.96 11.26
C ASN A 38 -5.49 17.18 9.74
N VAL A 39 -4.51 17.93 9.20
CA VAL A 39 -4.40 18.15 7.75
C VAL A 39 -4.20 16.82 7.04
N PHE A 40 -3.31 15.96 7.53
CA PHE A 40 -3.10 14.63 6.95
C PHE A 40 -4.38 13.79 6.89
N ASN A 41 -5.22 13.82 7.93
CA ASN A 41 -6.50 13.12 7.92
C ASN A 41 -7.47 13.70 6.87
N CYS A 42 -7.53 15.02 6.70
CA CYS A 42 -8.34 15.64 5.63
C CYS A 42 -7.96 15.14 4.23
N PHE A 43 -6.65 14.90 3.99
CA PHE A 43 -6.16 14.33 2.73
C PHE A 43 -6.47 12.83 2.56
N LEU A 44 -6.64 12.08 3.66
CA LEU A 44 -6.98 10.65 3.59
C LEU A 44 -8.47 10.41 3.38
N ASP A 45 -9.30 11.24 4.01
CA ASP A 45 -10.75 11.06 4.01
C ASP A 45 -11.42 11.63 2.74
N ASP A 46 -10.64 12.18 1.79
CA ASP A 46 -11.11 12.93 0.62
C ASP A 46 -12.21 13.94 1.00
N ALA A 47 -12.10 14.51 2.20
CA ALA A 47 -13.15 15.32 2.85
C ALA A 47 -13.21 16.75 2.30
N TYR A 48 -13.06 16.90 0.99
CA TYR A 48 -13.19 18.16 0.29
C TYR A 48 -14.58 18.22 -0.35
N ASP A 49 -15.45 19.04 0.22
CA ASP A 49 -16.76 19.34 -0.37
C ASP A 49 -16.55 20.27 -1.57
N ILE A 50 -16.21 19.68 -2.72
CA ILE A 50 -15.93 20.40 -3.97
C ILE A 50 -17.21 20.38 -4.81
N PRO A 51 -17.91 21.52 -4.95
CA PRO A 51 -19.10 21.58 -5.77
C PRO A 51 -18.77 21.22 -7.22
N VAL A 52 -19.47 20.20 -7.74
CA VAL A 52 -19.37 19.74 -9.13
C VAL A 52 -20.44 20.45 -9.94
N ASP A 53 -20.01 21.36 -10.80
CA ASP A 53 -20.88 22.09 -11.71
C ASP A 53 -21.25 21.20 -12.93
N GLU A 54 -22.48 21.32 -13.43
CA GLU A 54 -22.89 20.64 -14.67
C GLU A 54 -22.00 21.08 -15.84
N GLY A 55 -21.35 20.11 -16.49
CA GLY A 55 -20.41 20.35 -17.60
C GLY A 55 -18.94 20.50 -17.19
N MET A 56 -18.60 20.37 -15.91
CA MET A 56 -17.21 20.37 -15.45
C MET A 56 -16.45 19.18 -16.02
N SER A 57 -15.36 19.45 -16.73
CA SER A 57 -14.43 18.40 -17.16
C SER A 57 -13.66 17.84 -15.96
N VAL A 58 -13.19 16.59 -16.07
CA VAL A 58 -12.32 15.97 -15.07
C VAL A 58 -11.08 16.83 -14.79
N ALA A 59 -10.51 17.48 -15.81
CA ALA A 59 -9.36 18.35 -15.65
C ALA A 59 -9.68 19.59 -14.79
N GLN A 60 -10.83 20.22 -15.00
CA GLN A 60 -11.28 21.37 -14.19
C GLN A 60 -11.57 20.96 -12.75
N TYR A 61 -12.18 19.79 -12.55
CA TYR A 61 -12.39 19.24 -11.21
C TYR A 61 -11.05 19.03 -10.48
N MET A 62 -10.07 18.41 -11.16
CA MET A 62 -8.74 18.18 -10.56
C MET A 62 -8.00 19.48 -10.23
N LEU A 63 -8.17 20.54 -11.03
CA LEU A 63 -7.62 21.86 -10.69
C LEU A 63 -8.28 22.44 -9.43
N LYS A 64 -9.61 22.36 -9.31
CA LYS A 64 -10.33 22.78 -8.10
C LYS A 64 -9.89 21.99 -6.86
N VAL A 65 -9.71 20.67 -6.98
CA VAL A 65 -9.15 19.82 -5.91
C VAL A 65 -7.79 20.34 -5.49
N HIS A 66 -6.89 20.57 -6.46
CA HIS A 66 -5.54 21.06 -6.18
C HIS A 66 -5.54 22.42 -5.47
N GLU A 67 -6.40 23.35 -5.88
CA GLU A 67 -6.53 24.65 -5.24
C GLU A 67 -6.99 24.53 -3.77
N VAL A 68 -7.96 23.64 -3.50
CA VAL A 68 -8.44 23.38 -2.14
C VAL A 68 -7.35 22.75 -1.28
N GLU A 69 -6.64 21.73 -1.79
CA GLU A 69 -5.51 21.10 -1.10
C GLU A 69 -4.42 22.12 -0.73
N GLN A 70 -4.03 22.97 -1.69
CA GLN A 70 -3.04 24.03 -1.50
C GLN A 70 -3.47 25.03 -0.45
N LYS A 71 -4.76 25.40 -0.44
CA LYS A 71 -5.32 26.30 0.56
C LYS A 71 -5.30 25.67 1.94
N VAL A 72 -5.70 24.40 2.08
CA VAL A 72 -5.69 23.70 3.37
C VAL A 72 -4.27 23.61 3.94
N ILE A 73 -3.27 23.30 3.10
CA ILE A 73 -1.86 23.31 3.51
C ILE A 73 -1.46 24.71 3.99
N ARG A 74 -1.71 25.74 3.18
CA ARG A 74 -1.30 27.12 3.48
C ARG A 74 -1.93 27.68 4.75
N ASP A 75 -3.20 27.40 4.97
CA ASP A 75 -3.98 28.01 6.05
C ASP A 75 -3.80 27.26 7.38
N ASN A 76 -3.34 25.99 7.35
CA ASN A 76 -3.30 25.13 8.54
C ASN A 76 -1.91 24.58 8.89
N LEU A 77 -0.94 24.66 7.99
CA LEU A 77 0.45 24.25 8.25
C LEU A 77 1.37 25.48 8.30
N ASP A 78 2.11 25.57 9.39
CA ASP A 78 3.25 26.47 9.56
C ASP A 78 4.56 25.76 9.18
N HIS A 79 5.66 26.53 9.15
CA HIS A 79 6.98 26.05 8.78
C HIS A 79 7.54 24.91 9.66
N GLU A 80 6.99 24.68 10.86
CA GLU A 80 7.42 23.61 11.77
C GLU A 80 6.54 22.37 11.62
N SER A 81 5.22 22.54 11.60
CA SER A 81 4.23 21.47 11.37
C SER A 81 4.30 20.86 9.97
N ILE A 82 4.80 21.59 8.96
CA ILE A 82 5.01 21.04 7.61
C ILE A 82 5.98 19.84 7.62
N PHE A 83 7.01 19.85 8.47
CA PHE A 83 7.95 18.72 8.57
C PHE A 83 7.27 17.47 9.15
N HIS A 84 6.41 17.64 10.16
CA HIS A 84 5.62 16.55 10.71
C HIS A 84 4.64 15.99 9.67
N PHE A 85 3.99 16.86 8.89
CA PHE A 85 3.08 16.47 7.81
C PHE A 85 3.80 15.66 6.73
N MET A 86 4.96 16.12 6.26
CA MET A 86 5.78 15.39 5.29
C MET A 86 6.19 14.00 5.81
N ASN A 87 6.54 13.89 7.09
CA ASN A 87 6.85 12.61 7.71
C ASN A 87 5.63 11.65 7.73
N LEU A 88 4.42 12.16 7.96
CA LEU A 88 3.19 11.37 7.89
C LEU A 88 2.94 10.86 6.47
N ILE A 89 3.10 11.71 5.45
CA ILE A 89 2.99 11.34 4.03
C ILE A 89 3.96 10.20 3.69
N LEU A 90 5.24 10.33 4.06
CA LEU A 90 6.25 9.32 3.77
C LEU A 90 5.97 7.98 4.48
N LYS A 91 5.60 8.02 5.76
CA LYS A 91 5.20 6.82 6.52
C LYS A 91 3.98 6.14 5.92
N HIS A 92 2.98 6.91 5.50
CA HIS A 92 1.80 6.34 4.86
C HIS A 92 2.11 5.73 3.49
N GLY A 93 2.87 6.44 2.65
CA GLY A 93 3.27 5.93 1.33
C GLY A 93 4.06 4.62 1.40
N THR A 94 4.98 4.51 2.35
CA THR A 94 5.73 3.26 2.60
C THR A 94 4.82 2.13 3.08
N SER A 95 3.90 2.41 4.01
CA SER A 95 2.92 1.44 4.50
C SER A 95 2.00 0.92 3.39
N VAL A 96 1.43 1.81 2.56
CA VAL A 96 0.58 1.45 1.42
C VAL A 96 1.35 0.58 0.43
N THR A 97 2.60 0.93 0.12
CA THR A 97 3.44 0.15 -0.79
C THR A 97 3.71 -1.25 -0.24
N ALA A 98 3.99 -1.37 1.06
CA ALA A 98 4.16 -2.65 1.73
C ALA A 98 2.87 -3.49 1.68
N SER A 99 1.72 -2.87 1.93
CA SER A 99 0.40 -3.52 1.84
C SER A 99 0.11 -4.04 0.42
N ILE A 100 0.34 -3.22 -0.62
CA ILE A 100 0.18 -3.64 -2.02
C ILE A 100 1.11 -4.82 -2.35
N LYS A 101 2.37 -4.76 -1.90
CA LYS A 101 3.34 -5.84 -2.11
C LYS A 101 2.90 -7.13 -1.42
N ALA A 102 2.39 -7.04 -0.19
CA ALA A 102 1.82 -8.17 0.53
C ALA A 102 0.58 -8.74 -0.19
N GLY A 103 -0.32 -7.88 -0.64
CA GLY A 103 -1.50 -8.26 -1.44
C GLY A 103 -1.13 -9.02 -2.70
N LYS A 104 -0.12 -8.55 -3.45
CA LYS A 104 0.42 -9.24 -4.63
C LYS A 104 1.05 -10.59 -4.29
N ARG A 105 1.78 -10.69 -3.18
CA ARG A 105 2.33 -11.98 -2.72
C ARG A 105 1.22 -12.95 -2.34
N HIS A 106 0.18 -12.49 -1.64
CA HIS A 106 -0.95 -13.33 -1.27
C HIS A 106 -1.78 -13.78 -2.47
N SER A 107 -1.97 -12.93 -3.49
CA SER A 107 -2.65 -13.34 -4.72
C SER A 107 -1.82 -14.36 -5.50
N ALA A 108 -0.51 -14.16 -5.63
CA ALA A 108 0.40 -15.11 -6.27
C ALA A 108 0.44 -16.45 -5.53
N SER A 109 0.53 -16.43 -4.20
CA SER A 109 0.52 -17.63 -3.36
C SER A 109 -0.80 -18.40 -3.48
N ARG A 110 -1.95 -17.69 -3.52
CA ARG A 110 -3.25 -18.32 -3.79
C ARG A 110 -3.32 -18.99 -5.16
N ALA A 111 -2.79 -18.34 -6.20
CA ALA A 111 -2.72 -18.91 -7.54
C ALA A 111 -1.81 -20.15 -7.59
N ASN A 112 -0.65 -20.11 -6.94
CA ASN A 112 0.27 -21.25 -6.84
C ASN A 112 -0.36 -22.42 -6.08
N LYS A 113 -1.06 -22.15 -4.97
CA LYS A 113 -1.81 -23.17 -4.23
C LYS A 113 -2.87 -23.85 -5.09
N ALA A 114 -3.64 -23.09 -5.87
CA ALA A 114 -4.61 -23.66 -6.79
C ALA A 114 -3.93 -24.56 -7.84
N LYS A 115 -2.80 -24.13 -8.40
CA LYS A 115 -2.00 -24.96 -9.32
C LYS A 115 -1.52 -26.25 -8.66
N VAL A 116 -1.00 -26.19 -7.44
CA VAL A 116 -0.58 -27.37 -6.66
C VAL A 116 -1.75 -28.33 -6.48
N PHE A 117 -2.96 -27.82 -6.19
CA PHE A 117 -4.14 -28.67 -6.02
C PHE A 117 -4.50 -29.39 -7.32
N TYR A 118 -4.56 -28.68 -8.45
CA TYR A 118 -4.79 -29.30 -9.75
C TYR A 118 -3.72 -30.33 -10.09
N TRP A 119 -2.45 -30.01 -9.83
CA TRP A 119 -1.36 -30.95 -10.04
C TRP A 119 -1.52 -32.21 -9.18
N CYS A 120 -1.91 -32.07 -7.90
CA CYS A 120 -2.16 -33.20 -7.02
C CYS A 120 -3.33 -34.06 -7.51
N ASP A 121 -4.37 -33.46 -8.08
CA ASP A 121 -5.52 -34.18 -8.65
C ASP A 121 -5.07 -35.17 -9.73
N ASP A 122 -4.12 -34.74 -10.57
CA ASP A 122 -3.65 -35.50 -11.73
C ASP A 122 -2.46 -36.40 -11.43
N ASN A 123 -1.60 -36.07 -10.47
CA ASN A 123 -0.30 -36.72 -10.31
C ASN A 123 -0.11 -37.43 -8.96
N MET A 124 -0.91 -37.15 -7.92
CA MET A 124 -0.65 -37.69 -6.58
C MET A 124 -0.63 -39.23 -6.54
N HIS A 125 -1.36 -39.89 -7.42
CA HIS A 125 -1.39 -41.36 -7.52
C HIS A 125 -0.09 -41.97 -8.07
N LEU A 126 0.80 -41.15 -8.65
CA LEU A 126 2.11 -41.55 -9.20
C LEU A 126 3.24 -41.48 -8.16
N HIS A 127 2.97 -40.94 -6.97
CA HIS A 127 3.98 -40.78 -5.91
C HIS A 127 3.64 -41.64 -4.70
N ASP A 128 4.66 -42.29 -4.15
CA ASP A 128 4.53 -43.17 -2.98
C ASP A 128 4.23 -42.39 -1.70
N SER A 129 4.64 -41.13 -1.63
CA SER A 129 4.41 -40.27 -0.47
C SER A 129 4.11 -38.82 -0.85
N MET A 130 3.42 -38.12 0.06
CA MET A 130 3.20 -36.67 -0.07
C MET A 130 4.48 -35.86 0.05
N ASP A 131 5.50 -36.39 0.73
CA ASP A 131 6.77 -35.70 0.91
C ASP A 131 7.54 -35.73 -0.42
N ASP A 132 7.53 -36.85 -1.14
CA ASP A 132 8.18 -36.95 -2.46
C ASP A 132 7.49 -36.06 -3.50
N ALA A 133 6.15 -36.09 -3.54
CA ALA A 133 5.39 -35.20 -4.40
C ALA A 133 5.59 -33.70 -4.04
N ALA A 134 5.71 -33.37 -2.75
CA ALA A 134 5.98 -31.98 -2.35
C ALA A 134 7.38 -31.50 -2.77
N TRP A 135 8.37 -32.39 -2.78
CA TRP A 135 9.71 -32.09 -3.31
C TRP A 135 9.67 -31.85 -4.81
N ASP A 136 9.01 -32.74 -5.57
CA ASP A 136 8.89 -32.61 -7.03
C ASP A 136 8.22 -31.28 -7.43
N ILE A 137 7.11 -30.95 -6.78
CA ILE A 137 6.40 -29.69 -7.02
C ILE A 137 7.26 -28.46 -6.67
N ALA A 138 7.98 -28.49 -5.54
CA ALA A 138 8.77 -27.35 -5.07
C ALA A 138 10.02 -27.10 -5.92
N GLU A 139 10.58 -28.15 -6.53
CA GLU A 139 11.76 -28.04 -7.39
C GLU A 139 11.40 -27.71 -8.85
N THR A 140 10.28 -28.22 -9.37
CA THR A 140 10.00 -28.18 -10.82
C THR A 140 8.76 -27.37 -11.20
N PHE A 141 7.76 -27.23 -10.33
CA PHE A 141 6.42 -26.79 -10.74
C PHE A 141 6.01 -25.41 -10.22
N VAL A 142 6.25 -25.10 -8.94
CA VAL A 142 5.96 -23.77 -8.35
C VAL A 142 7.17 -23.21 -7.62
N PRO A 143 7.45 -21.90 -7.71
CA PRO A 143 8.58 -21.26 -7.04
C PRO A 143 8.27 -21.02 -5.55
N GLU A 144 7.93 -22.09 -4.82
CA GLU A 144 7.55 -22.07 -3.41
C GLU A 144 8.37 -23.08 -2.64
N LYS A 145 8.56 -22.84 -1.33
CA LYS A 145 9.36 -23.74 -0.50
C LYS A 145 8.60 -25.05 -0.26
N PHE A 146 9.34 -26.15 -0.16
CA PHE A 146 8.84 -27.48 0.21
C PHE A 146 7.77 -27.46 1.31
N ARG A 147 8.04 -26.76 2.43
CA ARG A 147 7.10 -26.67 3.57
C ARG A 147 5.75 -26.05 3.18
N ALA A 148 5.76 -24.97 2.40
CA ALA A 148 4.53 -24.32 1.96
C ALA A 148 3.72 -25.24 1.04
N VAL A 149 4.38 -25.89 0.08
CA VAL A 149 3.75 -26.88 -0.80
C VAL A 149 3.17 -28.04 0.00
N ARG A 150 3.93 -28.58 0.96
CA ARG A 150 3.50 -29.70 1.80
C ARG A 150 2.28 -29.39 2.68
N ASP A 151 2.22 -28.18 3.22
CA ASP A 151 1.08 -27.70 3.99
C ASP A 151 -0.16 -27.60 3.08
N TRP A 152 -0.01 -27.04 1.88
CA TRP A 152 -1.09 -26.97 0.89
C TRP A 152 -1.57 -28.36 0.48
N MET A 153 -0.68 -29.30 0.21
CA MET A 153 -1.05 -30.68 -0.10
C MET A 153 -1.83 -31.35 1.06
N THR A 154 -1.51 -30.99 2.31
CA THR A 154 -2.26 -31.48 3.47
C THR A 154 -3.68 -30.93 3.47
N GLU A 155 -3.86 -29.65 3.15
CA GLU A 155 -5.19 -29.05 2.97
C GLU A 155 -5.95 -29.69 1.80
N TRP A 156 -5.30 -29.90 0.67
CA TRP A 156 -5.84 -30.60 -0.49
C TRP A 156 -6.40 -31.98 -0.10
N LYS A 157 -5.60 -32.77 0.64
CA LYS A 157 -6.02 -34.10 1.13
C LYS A 157 -7.23 -34.00 2.06
N LYS A 158 -7.25 -33.03 2.98
CA LYS A 158 -8.38 -32.81 3.90
C LYS A 158 -9.68 -32.49 3.15
N LEU A 159 -9.62 -31.62 2.14
CA LEU A 159 -10.79 -31.25 1.34
C LEU A 159 -11.40 -32.46 0.64
N ARG A 160 -10.57 -33.37 0.14
CA ARG A 160 -11.02 -34.61 -0.52
C ARG A 160 -11.55 -35.66 0.47
N SER A 161 -10.95 -35.77 1.66
CA SER A 161 -11.48 -36.65 2.71
C SER A 161 -12.83 -36.16 3.27
N ALA A 162 -13.03 -34.85 3.37
CA ALA A 162 -14.29 -34.24 3.82
C ALA A 162 -15.41 -34.27 2.77
N SER A 163 -15.09 -34.60 1.51
CA SER A 163 -16.04 -34.65 0.38
C SER A 163 -16.56 -36.07 0.10
N THR A 164 -16.41 -37.01 1.04
CA THR A 164 -16.92 -38.38 0.92
C THR A 164 -18.36 -38.45 1.45
N PRO A 165 -19.38 -38.85 0.67
CA PRO A 165 -20.74 -39.10 1.16
C PRO A 165 -20.80 -40.20 2.22
#